data_AF-A0A0W0E5F2-F1
#
_entry.id   AF-A0A0W0E5F2-F1
#
_cell.length_a   1.000
_cell.length_b   1.000
_cell.length_c   1.000
_cell.angle_alpha   90.00
_cell.angle_beta   90.00
_cell.angle_gamma   90.00
#
_symmetry.space_group_name_H-M   'P 1'
#
loop_
_entity.id
_entity.type
_entity.pdbx_description
1 polymer ?
#
loop_
_entity_poly.entity_id
_entity_poly.type
_entity_poly.pdbx_seq_one_letter_code
_entity_poly.pdbx_strand_id
1 'polypeptide(L)'
;MGLDINDAETLRKDELELPTVTEVSRDLFAEETEGIHDVKLNRDNAIVPFDVDHFLIKNNFQYISLDMLTRQLKDLSDEMMTVLLDRVAANYDSYLNFCKVYQGGNDNDTLFELQKILPDLDSFMNQLRILTEKEMPRTQETVQDTLDYLEKLEEIKALLNNHITISEDMTVLKQLSKSLHTLCDTEPLEEELCIEVTQKLFRLFQKIHTLLETLSELDSQSLHHIRNDFLGISQEFQISLKLLTDITLQHTTDYPKLASLLTDIFHQIKI
;
A
#
# COMPACT_ATOMS: atom_id res chain seq x y z
N MET A 1 -81.37 77.49 48.93
CA MET A 1 -81.01 78.53 47.94
C MET A 1 -79.72 79.15 48.45
N GLY A 2 -78.65 79.06 47.66
CA GLY A 2 -77.30 79.52 48.04
C GLY A 2 -76.28 78.39 48.01
N LEU A 3 -75.80 78.06 46.80
CA LEU A 3 -74.54 77.35 46.59
C LEU A 3 -73.42 78.34 46.91
N ASP A 4 -72.57 78.05 47.90
CA ASP A 4 -71.41 78.88 48.23
C ASP A 4 -70.19 78.46 47.41
N ILE A 5 -69.55 79.47 46.83
CA ILE A 5 -68.73 79.44 45.61
C ILE A 5 -67.25 79.24 45.97
N ASN A 6 -66.94 78.38 46.95
CA ASN A 6 -65.57 78.28 47.50
C ASN A 6 -64.81 76.98 47.20
N ASP A 7 -65.43 76.02 46.49
CA ASP A 7 -64.79 74.73 46.15
C ASP A 7 -64.31 74.63 44.68
N ALA A 8 -64.41 75.71 43.91
CA ALA A 8 -64.02 75.72 42.48
C ALA A 8 -62.62 76.33 42.21
N GLU A 9 -61.99 76.97 43.19
CA GLU A 9 -60.68 77.64 43.00
C GLU A 9 -59.46 76.79 43.40
N THR A 10 -59.66 75.63 44.02
CA THR A 10 -58.58 74.75 44.50
C THR A 10 -58.27 73.54 43.60
N LEU A 11 -58.96 73.39 42.46
CA LEU A 11 -58.76 72.30 41.49
C LEU A 11 -58.17 72.75 40.13
N ARG A 12 -57.67 73.98 40.02
CA ARG A 12 -57.15 74.56 38.76
C ARG A 12 -55.67 74.98 38.79
N LYS A 13 -54.86 74.41 39.68
CA LYS A 13 -53.42 74.77 39.79
C LYS A 13 -52.44 73.63 39.53
N ASP A 14 -52.89 72.39 39.32
CA ASP A 14 -51.99 71.23 39.16
C ASP A 14 -51.93 70.65 37.73
N GLU A 15 -52.47 71.30 36.70
CA GLU A 15 -52.40 70.80 35.31
C GLU A 15 -52.17 71.88 34.26
N LEU A 16 -51.20 72.79 34.48
CA LEU A 16 -50.67 73.63 33.40
C LEU A 16 -49.15 73.77 33.52
N GLU A 17 -48.44 72.65 33.59
CA GLU A 17 -47.06 72.62 33.10
C GLU A 17 -47.12 72.74 31.57
N LEU A 18 -46.59 73.84 31.04
CA LEU A 18 -46.48 74.04 29.59
C LEU A 18 -45.66 72.88 29.01
N PRO A 19 -46.10 72.25 27.90
CA PRO A 19 -45.32 71.21 27.25
C PRO A 19 -43.94 71.77 26.91
N THR A 20 -42.90 71.25 27.56
CA THR A 20 -41.52 71.56 27.18
C THR A 20 -41.25 70.78 25.91
N VAL A 21 -40.96 71.51 24.83
CA VAL A 21 -40.61 70.89 23.56
C VAL A 21 -39.17 70.41 23.65
N THR A 22 -38.94 69.13 23.32
CA THR A 22 -37.60 68.54 23.33
C THR A 22 -36.77 69.11 22.20
N GLU A 23 -35.47 69.37 22.45
CA GLU A 23 -34.57 69.84 21.38
C GLU A 23 -34.36 68.72 20.35
N VAL A 24 -34.44 69.08 19.06
CA VAL A 24 -34.21 68.16 17.95
C VAL A 24 -32.74 67.73 17.97
N SER A 25 -32.47 66.48 18.33
CA SER A 25 -31.12 65.92 18.45
C SER A 25 -31.04 64.53 17.85
N ARG A 26 -29.82 64.09 17.53
CA ARG A 26 -29.55 62.75 16.98
C ARG A 26 -30.04 61.63 17.92
N ASP A 27 -29.89 61.82 19.23
CA ASP A 27 -30.26 60.81 20.23
C ASP A 27 -31.78 60.61 20.30
N LEU A 28 -32.55 61.66 20.04
CA LEU A 28 -34.02 61.60 19.96
C LEU A 28 -34.51 60.69 18.81
N PHE A 29 -33.83 60.75 17.66
CA PHE A 29 -34.12 59.85 16.55
C PHE A 29 -33.58 58.44 16.80
N ALA A 30 -32.44 58.31 17.48
CA ALA A 30 -31.85 57.02 17.83
C ALA A 30 -32.79 56.22 18.74
N GLU A 31 -33.32 56.83 19.80
CA GLU A 31 -34.26 56.19 20.74
C GLU A 31 -35.54 55.67 20.05
N GLU A 32 -36.09 56.44 19.11
CA GLU A 32 -37.27 56.01 18.34
C GLU A 32 -36.92 54.87 17.35
N THR A 33 -35.72 54.90 16.76
CA THR A 33 -35.27 53.83 15.84
C THR A 33 -34.83 52.55 16.56
N GLU A 34 -34.33 52.64 17.79
CA GLU A 34 -34.04 51.48 18.64
C GLU A 34 -35.34 50.77 19.04
N GLY A 35 -36.39 51.52 19.39
CA GLY A 35 -37.74 50.97 19.57
C GLY A 35 -38.29 50.26 18.33
N ILE A 36 -37.96 50.73 17.12
CA ILE A 36 -38.31 50.06 15.85
C ILE A 36 -37.47 48.79 15.62
N HIS A 37 -36.23 48.73 16.13
CA HIS A 37 -35.39 47.53 16.05
C HIS A 37 -35.80 46.44 17.05
N ASP A 38 -36.23 46.80 18.27
CA ASP A 38 -36.71 45.85 19.28
C ASP A 38 -38.03 45.17 18.86
N VAL A 39 -38.87 45.84 18.07
CA VAL A 39 -40.10 45.26 17.50
C VAL A 39 -39.79 44.27 16.34
N LYS A 40 -38.60 44.35 15.72
CA LYS A 40 -38.22 43.59 14.51
C LYS A 40 -37.58 42.22 14.75
N LEU A 41 -37.38 41.78 16.00
CA LEU A 41 -36.94 40.41 16.26
C LEU A 41 -38.08 39.37 16.18
N ASN A 42 -39.35 39.78 16.04
CA ASN A 42 -40.48 38.89 16.28
C ASN A 42 -41.48 38.63 15.15
N ARG A 43 -41.38 39.22 13.95
CA ARG A 43 -42.17 38.78 12.77
C ARG A 43 -41.79 39.54 11.51
N ASP A 44 -41.49 38.77 10.46
CA ASP A 44 -41.52 39.09 9.03
C ASP A 44 -40.72 40.33 8.57
N ASN A 45 -39.91 40.14 7.52
CA ASN A 45 -39.02 41.15 6.91
C ASN A 45 -39.76 42.32 6.23
N ALA A 46 -40.67 42.99 6.94
CA ALA A 46 -41.30 44.23 6.53
C ALA A 46 -40.57 45.40 7.23
N ILE A 47 -40.00 46.29 6.43
CA ILE A 47 -39.40 47.53 6.92
C ILE A 47 -40.56 48.40 7.45
N VAL A 48 -40.79 48.41 8.76
CA VAL A 48 -41.70 49.37 9.39
C VAL A 48 -41.19 50.78 9.07
N PRO A 49 -41.99 51.61 8.37
CA PRO A 49 -41.60 52.98 8.06
C PRO A 49 -41.61 53.83 9.34
N PHE A 50 -40.75 54.84 9.39
CA PHE A 50 -40.71 55.80 10.49
C PHE A 50 -42.04 56.58 10.54
N ASP A 51 -42.77 56.47 11.64
CA ASP A 51 -44.04 57.17 11.85
C ASP A 51 -43.80 58.61 12.32
N VAL A 52 -43.82 59.53 11.35
CA VAL A 52 -43.59 60.95 11.58
C VAL A 52 -44.66 61.55 12.49
N ASP A 53 -45.91 61.15 12.32
CA ASP A 53 -47.03 61.75 13.07
C ASP A 53 -46.95 61.36 14.54
N HIS A 54 -46.65 60.09 14.83
CA HIS A 54 -46.41 59.63 16.19
C HIS A 54 -45.22 60.35 16.84
N PHE A 55 -44.11 60.48 16.10
CA PHE A 55 -42.89 61.14 16.58
C PHE A 55 -43.10 62.62 16.91
N LEU A 56 -43.84 63.35 16.05
CA LEU A 56 -44.13 64.77 16.27
C LEU A 56 -45.06 64.99 17.47
N ILE A 57 -46.02 64.09 17.68
CA ILE A 57 -46.97 64.17 18.79
C ILE A 57 -46.28 63.83 20.12
N LYS A 58 -45.51 62.73 20.16
CA LYS A 58 -44.81 62.23 21.36
C LYS A 58 -43.82 63.24 21.93
N ASN A 59 -43.17 64.00 21.05
CA ASN A 59 -42.13 64.96 21.42
C ASN A 59 -42.63 66.40 21.53
N ASN A 60 -43.95 66.60 21.59
CA ASN A 60 -44.58 67.92 21.73
C ASN A 60 -44.19 68.93 20.61
N PHE A 61 -43.77 68.46 19.43
CA PHE A 61 -43.42 69.32 18.30
C PHE A 61 -44.64 70.04 17.69
N GLN A 62 -45.85 69.69 18.11
CA GLN A 62 -47.10 70.41 17.79
C GLN A 62 -47.08 71.88 18.25
N TYR A 63 -46.21 72.24 19.20
CA TYR A 63 -46.12 73.57 19.78
C TYR A 63 -44.96 74.42 19.20
N ILE A 64 -44.22 73.91 18.20
CA ILE A 64 -43.16 74.63 17.48
C ILE A 64 -43.66 75.08 16.10
N SER A 65 -43.19 76.24 15.62
CA SER A 65 -43.47 76.68 14.25
C SER A 65 -42.75 75.79 13.24
N LEU A 66 -43.44 75.43 12.16
CA LEU A 66 -42.91 74.55 11.11
C LEU A 66 -41.57 75.08 10.53
N ASP A 67 -41.40 76.40 10.43
CA ASP A 67 -40.15 77.02 9.95
C ASP A 67 -38.97 76.76 10.89
N MET A 68 -39.19 76.79 12.20
CA MET A 68 -38.14 76.55 13.20
C MET A 68 -37.76 75.08 13.25
N LEU A 69 -38.75 74.18 13.20
CA LEU A 69 -38.53 72.74 13.12
C LEU A 69 -37.78 72.36 11.83
N THR A 70 -38.17 72.95 10.69
CA THR A 70 -37.52 72.72 9.40
C THR A 70 -36.05 73.16 9.44
N ARG A 71 -35.75 74.30 10.06
CA ARG A 71 -34.38 74.78 10.21
C ARG A 71 -33.56 73.86 11.11
N GLN A 72 -34.07 73.46 12.27
CA GLN A 72 -33.39 72.54 13.18
C GLN A 72 -33.14 71.16 12.54
N LEU A 73 -34.11 70.64 11.78
CA LEU A 73 -33.96 69.38 11.07
C LEU A 73 -32.93 69.48 9.93
N LYS A 74 -32.88 70.63 9.24
CA LYS A 74 -31.88 70.88 8.21
C LYS A 74 -30.48 70.97 8.80
N ASP A 75 -30.31 71.73 9.87
CA ASP A 75 -29.03 71.87 10.56
C ASP A 75 -28.55 70.51 11.08
N LEU A 76 -29.44 69.69 11.67
CA LEU A 76 -29.13 68.32 12.10
C LEU A 76 -28.80 67.39 10.92
N SER A 77 -29.51 67.50 9.79
CA SER A 77 -29.23 66.70 8.59
C SER A 77 -27.84 67.02 8.02
N ASP A 78 -27.49 68.30 7.95
CA ASP A 78 -26.18 68.74 7.47
C ASP A 78 -25.06 68.26 8.42
N GLU A 79 -25.28 68.34 9.75
CA GLU A 79 -24.38 67.78 10.76
C GLU A 79 -24.25 66.25 10.63
N MET A 80 -25.35 65.51 10.52
CA MET A 80 -25.30 64.06 10.35
C MET A 80 -24.61 63.65 9.06
N MET A 81 -24.80 64.39 7.97
CA MET A 81 -24.14 64.11 6.69
C MET A 81 -22.63 64.29 6.78
N THR A 82 -22.16 65.34 7.45
CA THR A 82 -20.71 65.55 7.67
C THR A 82 -20.12 64.46 8.57
N VAL A 83 -20.76 64.13 9.68
CA VAL A 83 -20.30 63.07 10.60
C VAL A 83 -20.29 61.69 9.94
N LEU A 84 -21.30 61.37 9.13
CA LEU A 84 -21.36 60.11 8.38
C LEU A 84 -20.25 60.06 7.33
N LEU A 85 -20.02 61.14 6.59
CA LEU A 85 -18.94 61.21 5.61
C LEU A 85 -17.57 61.04 6.27
N ASP A 86 -17.32 61.69 7.40
CA ASP A 86 -16.07 61.56 8.14
C ASP A 86 -15.87 60.14 8.67
N ARG A 87 -16.93 59.51 9.21
CA ARG A 87 -16.88 58.15 9.73
C ARG A 87 -16.72 57.11 8.63
N VAL A 88 -17.38 57.31 7.49
CA VAL A 88 -17.22 56.46 6.30
C VAL A 88 -15.81 56.64 5.76
N ALA A 89 -15.33 57.87 5.56
CA ALA A 89 -13.98 58.14 5.07
C ALA A 89 -12.91 57.51 5.98
N ALA A 90 -13.02 57.65 7.30
CA ALA A 90 -12.09 57.05 8.26
C ALA A 90 -12.05 55.52 8.22
N ASN A 91 -13.19 54.87 7.96
CA ASN A 91 -13.30 53.41 7.95
C ASN A 91 -13.15 52.80 6.55
N TYR A 92 -13.32 53.60 5.49
CA TYR A 92 -13.29 53.14 4.11
C TYR A 92 -11.88 52.69 3.71
N ASP A 93 -10.84 53.40 4.17
CA ASP A 93 -9.46 52.99 3.96
C ASP A 93 -9.14 51.67 4.67
N SER A 94 -9.67 51.47 5.88
CA SER A 94 -9.52 50.20 6.62
C SER A 94 -10.25 49.05 5.91
N TYR A 95 -11.46 49.31 5.39
CA TYR A 95 -12.21 48.34 4.60
C TYR A 95 -11.52 48.00 3.27
N LEU A 96 -11.00 49.00 2.55
CA LEU A 96 -10.23 48.77 1.33
C LEU A 96 -8.95 47.99 1.62
N ASN A 97 -8.27 48.26 2.73
CA ASN A 97 -7.10 47.49 3.13
C ASN A 97 -7.46 46.04 3.49
N PHE A 98 -8.59 45.81 4.17
CA PHE A 98 -9.12 44.47 4.39
C PHE A 98 -9.44 43.75 3.07
N CYS A 99 -10.14 44.40 2.14
CA CYS A 99 -10.42 43.82 0.82
C CYS A 99 -9.16 43.55 -0.01
N LYS A 100 -8.13 44.40 0.11
CA LYS A 100 -6.83 44.20 -0.55
C LYS A 100 -6.10 42.95 -0.06
N VAL A 101 -6.29 42.50 1.18
CA VAL A 101 -5.71 41.23 1.66
C VAL A 101 -6.30 40.04 0.89
N TYR A 102 -7.57 40.09 0.52
CA TYR A 102 -8.24 39.02 -0.23
C TYR A 102 -8.17 39.19 -1.76
N GLN A 103 -7.99 40.42 -2.25
CA GLN A 103 -7.83 40.71 -3.69
C GLN A 103 -6.37 40.68 -4.15
N GLY A 104 -5.43 40.94 -3.25
CA GLY A 104 -4.00 41.00 -3.53
C GLY A 104 -3.31 39.67 -3.29
N GLY A 105 -3.36 38.78 -4.28
CA GLY A 105 -2.33 37.81 -4.72
C GLY A 105 -1.60 36.87 -3.73
N ASN A 106 -1.21 37.31 -2.53
CA ASN A 106 -0.22 36.61 -1.72
C ASN A 106 -0.75 35.39 -0.95
N ASP A 107 -2.02 35.35 -0.54
CA ASP A 107 -2.63 34.14 0.05
C ASP A 107 -3.20 33.19 -1.03
N ASN A 108 -3.25 33.65 -2.29
CA ASN A 108 -3.81 32.89 -3.41
C ASN A 108 -2.75 32.04 -4.10
N ASP A 109 -1.47 32.43 -4.04
CA ASP A 109 -0.37 31.63 -4.58
C ASP A 109 -0.26 30.27 -3.88
N THR A 110 -0.38 30.22 -2.54
CA THR A 110 -0.38 28.95 -1.80
C THR A 110 -1.56 28.07 -2.15
N LEU A 111 -2.75 28.66 -2.36
CA LEU A 111 -3.97 27.92 -2.70
C LEU A 111 -3.92 27.43 -4.16
N PHE A 112 -3.38 28.25 -5.06
CA PHE A 112 -3.16 27.90 -6.46
C PHE A 112 -2.09 26.81 -6.63
N GLU A 113 -0.99 26.89 -5.89
CA GLU A 113 0.03 25.82 -5.88
C GLU A 113 -0.52 24.53 -5.24
N LEU A 114 -1.32 24.61 -4.16
CA LEU A 114 -2.04 23.44 -3.62
C LEU A 114 -3.00 22.82 -4.66
N GLN A 115 -3.70 23.66 -5.43
CA GLN A 115 -4.61 23.21 -6.47
C GLN A 115 -3.88 22.57 -7.66
N LYS A 116 -2.64 22.98 -7.94
CA LYS A 116 -1.76 22.30 -8.91
C LYS A 116 -1.18 20.99 -8.39
N ILE A 117 -0.86 20.90 -7.10
CA ILE A 117 -0.28 19.69 -6.49
C ILE A 117 -1.32 18.59 -6.32
N LEU A 118 -2.60 18.92 -6.11
CA LEU A 118 -3.68 17.93 -5.99
C LEU A 118 -3.76 16.90 -7.13
N PRO A 119 -3.80 17.30 -8.43
CA PRO A 119 -3.82 16.33 -9.52
C PRO A 119 -2.52 15.52 -9.63
N ASP A 120 -1.36 16.10 -9.28
CA ASP A 120 -0.10 15.37 -9.23
C ASP A 120 -0.11 14.31 -8.12
N LEU A 121 -0.70 14.63 -6.96
CA LEU A 121 -0.87 13.72 -5.84
C LEU A 121 -1.88 12.61 -6.17
N ASP A 122 -2.98 12.91 -6.84
CA ASP A 122 -3.94 11.91 -7.33
C ASP A 122 -3.32 11.01 -8.40
N SER A 123 -2.50 11.56 -9.28
CA SER A 123 -1.73 10.79 -10.28
C SER A 123 -0.74 9.86 -9.58
N PHE A 124 0.02 10.37 -8.61
CA PHE A 124 0.97 9.59 -7.84
C PHE A 124 0.28 8.48 -7.03
N MET A 125 -0.84 8.76 -6.37
CA MET A 125 -1.62 7.77 -5.64
C MET A 125 -2.16 6.68 -6.57
N ASN A 126 -2.61 7.04 -7.77
CA ASN A 126 -3.03 6.06 -8.78
C ASN A 126 -1.85 5.22 -9.31
N GLN A 127 -0.69 5.83 -9.54
CA GLN A 127 0.52 5.10 -9.93
C GLN A 127 0.97 4.14 -8.84
N LEU A 128 0.98 4.58 -7.58
CA LEU A 128 1.31 3.74 -6.42
C LEU A 128 0.33 2.56 -6.30
N ARG A 129 -0.96 2.82 -6.54
CA ARG A 129 -1.99 1.77 -6.55
C ARG A 129 -1.78 0.77 -7.68
N ILE A 130 -1.49 1.22 -8.90
CA ILE A 130 -1.19 0.33 -10.04
C ILE A 130 0.05 -0.52 -9.74
N LEU A 131 1.11 0.11 -9.22
CA LEU A 131 2.35 -0.59 -8.86
C LEU A 131 2.10 -1.65 -7.79
N THR A 132 1.35 -1.32 -6.75
CA THR A 132 1.11 -2.21 -5.60
C THR A 132 0.09 -3.31 -5.90
N GLU A 133 -1.01 -2.99 -6.58
CA GLU A 133 -2.11 -3.94 -6.81
C GLU A 133 -1.93 -4.80 -8.06
N LYS A 134 -1.15 -4.33 -9.05
CA LYS A 134 -1.02 -5.03 -10.34
C LYS A 134 0.41 -5.44 -10.66
N GLU A 135 1.34 -4.50 -10.67
CA GLU A 135 2.69 -4.79 -11.16
C GLU A 135 3.49 -5.64 -10.19
N MET A 136 3.43 -5.35 -8.89
CA MET A 136 4.18 -6.10 -7.88
C MET A 136 3.71 -7.56 -7.76
N PRO A 137 2.39 -7.87 -7.70
CA PRO A 137 1.93 -9.27 -7.72
C PRO A 137 2.26 -9.98 -9.03
N ARG A 138 2.10 -9.31 -10.19
CA ARG A 138 2.44 -9.91 -11.49
C ARG A 138 3.92 -10.23 -11.61
N THR A 139 4.78 -9.31 -11.16
CA THR A 139 6.23 -9.55 -11.13
C THR A 139 6.56 -10.67 -10.16
N GLN A 140 5.93 -10.72 -8.98
CA GLN A 140 6.11 -11.81 -8.03
C GLN A 140 5.72 -13.17 -8.62
N GLU A 141 4.56 -13.26 -9.30
CA GLU A 141 4.13 -14.47 -10.00
C GLU A 141 5.14 -14.89 -11.07
N THR A 142 5.58 -13.94 -11.92
CA THR A 142 6.60 -14.22 -12.95
C THR A 142 7.92 -14.69 -12.34
N VAL A 143 8.35 -14.07 -11.24
CA VAL A 143 9.56 -14.47 -10.51
C VAL A 143 9.38 -15.86 -9.90
N GLN A 144 8.22 -16.18 -9.35
CA GLN A 144 7.95 -17.51 -8.80
C GLN A 144 7.94 -18.58 -9.90
N ASP A 145 7.26 -18.34 -11.01
CA ASP A 145 7.24 -19.27 -12.15
C ASP A 145 8.65 -19.51 -12.72
N THR A 146 9.47 -18.46 -12.77
CA THR A 146 10.86 -18.59 -13.21
C THR A 146 11.72 -19.35 -12.22
N LEU A 147 11.52 -19.18 -10.91
CA LEU A 147 12.19 -19.98 -9.88
C LEU A 147 11.79 -21.46 -9.97
N ASP A 148 10.49 -21.76 -10.07
CA ASP A 148 9.98 -23.13 -10.20
C ASP A 148 10.51 -23.80 -11.48
N TYR A 149 10.63 -23.03 -12.57
CA TYR A 149 11.25 -23.51 -13.80
C TYR A 149 12.74 -23.80 -13.64
N LEU A 150 13.48 -22.93 -12.95
CA LEU A 150 14.91 -23.13 -12.69
C LEU A 150 15.16 -24.35 -11.81
N GLU A 151 14.33 -24.59 -10.80
CA GLU A 151 14.41 -25.78 -9.93
C GLU A 151 14.20 -27.07 -10.74
N LYS A 152 13.17 -27.11 -11.59
CA LYS A 152 12.95 -28.24 -12.52
C LYS A 152 14.11 -28.43 -13.50
N LEU A 153 14.71 -27.33 -13.98
CA LEU A 153 15.86 -27.40 -14.87
C LEU A 153 17.08 -27.99 -14.16
N GLU A 154 17.27 -27.68 -12.87
CA GLU A 154 18.33 -28.23 -12.04
C GLU A 154 18.14 -29.74 -11.81
N GLU A 155 16.92 -30.18 -11.55
CA GLU A 155 16.56 -31.61 -11.46
C GLU A 155 16.87 -32.35 -12.77
N ILE A 156 16.43 -31.80 -13.91
CA ILE A 156 16.71 -32.37 -15.24
C ILE A 156 18.23 -32.44 -15.49
N LYS A 157 18.97 -31.40 -15.10
CA LYS A 157 20.44 -31.38 -15.25
C LYS A 157 21.10 -32.45 -14.38
N ALA A 158 20.63 -32.67 -13.17
CA ALA A 158 21.13 -33.75 -12.30
C ALA A 158 20.86 -35.13 -12.92
N LEU A 159 19.66 -35.37 -13.43
CA LEU A 159 19.30 -36.61 -14.13
C LEU A 159 20.15 -36.83 -15.38
N LEU A 160 20.41 -35.77 -16.17
CA LEU A 160 21.26 -35.84 -17.35
C LEU A 160 22.72 -36.20 -16.98
N ASN A 161 23.26 -35.57 -15.93
CA ASN A 161 24.60 -35.89 -15.44
C ASN A 161 24.69 -37.35 -14.97
N ASN A 162 23.66 -37.87 -14.31
CA ASN A 162 23.59 -39.28 -13.93
C ASN A 162 23.63 -40.18 -15.16
N HIS A 163 22.86 -39.87 -16.21
CA HIS A 163 22.86 -40.66 -17.45
C HIS A 163 24.23 -40.66 -18.15
N ILE A 164 24.92 -39.51 -18.22
CA ILE A 164 26.27 -39.41 -18.78
C ILE A 164 27.25 -40.25 -17.95
N THR A 165 27.21 -40.10 -16.63
CA THR A 165 28.09 -40.83 -15.70
C THR A 165 27.87 -42.34 -15.80
N ILE A 166 26.62 -42.80 -15.86
CA ILE A 166 26.30 -44.22 -16.04
C ILE A 166 26.88 -44.74 -17.36
N SER A 167 26.75 -43.98 -18.45
CA SER A 167 27.28 -44.40 -19.74
C SER A 167 28.80 -44.55 -19.72
N GLU A 168 29.52 -43.59 -19.15
CA GLU A 168 30.98 -43.64 -18.98
C GLU A 168 31.39 -44.81 -18.08
N ASP A 169 30.79 -44.92 -16.89
CA ASP A 169 31.05 -46.00 -15.94
C ASP A 169 30.76 -47.38 -16.56
N MET A 170 29.73 -47.50 -17.41
CA MET A 170 29.40 -48.75 -18.12
C MET A 170 30.49 -49.16 -19.12
N THR A 171 31.10 -48.19 -19.81
CA THR A 171 32.21 -48.50 -20.73
C THR A 171 33.43 -49.04 -19.98
N VAL A 172 33.75 -48.44 -18.83
CA VAL A 172 34.82 -48.89 -17.94
C VAL A 172 34.50 -50.26 -17.36
N LEU A 173 33.25 -50.47 -16.92
CA LEU A 173 32.77 -51.74 -16.40
C LEU A 173 32.96 -52.87 -17.42
N LYS A 174 32.58 -52.62 -18.68
CA LYS A 174 32.72 -53.58 -19.77
C LYS A 174 34.18 -53.90 -20.09
N GLN A 175 35.06 -52.90 -20.06
CA GLN A 175 36.50 -53.11 -20.27
C GLN A 175 37.11 -53.93 -19.14
N LEU A 176 36.83 -53.55 -17.88
CA LEU A 176 37.33 -54.27 -16.70
C LEU A 176 36.79 -55.70 -16.64
N SER A 177 35.52 -55.93 -16.98
CA SER A 177 34.93 -57.28 -17.02
C SER A 177 35.66 -58.18 -18.01
N LYS A 178 35.92 -57.67 -19.22
CA LYS A 178 36.71 -58.39 -20.24
C LYS A 178 38.15 -58.64 -19.76
N SER A 179 38.79 -57.65 -19.17
CA SER A 179 40.14 -57.80 -18.62
C SER A 179 40.19 -58.85 -17.51
N LEU A 180 39.20 -58.87 -16.61
CA LEU A 180 39.09 -59.91 -15.58
C LEU A 180 38.95 -61.29 -16.23
N HIS A 181 38.04 -61.43 -17.20
CA HIS A 181 37.84 -62.70 -17.90
C HIS A 181 39.13 -63.20 -18.56
N THR A 182 39.87 -62.32 -19.25
CA THR A 182 41.15 -62.68 -19.85
C THR A 182 42.24 -63.02 -18.83
N LEU A 183 42.24 -62.37 -17.66
CA LEU A 183 43.18 -62.68 -16.58
C LEU A 183 42.88 -64.04 -15.96
N CYS A 184 41.61 -64.45 -15.91
CA CYS A 184 41.25 -65.76 -15.43
C CYS A 184 41.70 -66.90 -16.37
N ASP A 185 41.90 -66.62 -17.67
CA ASP A 185 42.37 -67.58 -18.67
C ASP A 185 43.92 -67.70 -18.72
N THR A 186 44.65 -66.83 -18.02
CA THR A 186 46.13 -66.85 -17.99
C THR A 186 46.68 -67.63 -16.81
N GLU A 187 47.48 -68.67 -17.09
CA GLU A 187 48.30 -69.39 -16.09
C GLU A 187 49.78 -68.92 -16.19
N PRO A 188 50.43 -68.51 -15.08
CA PRO A 188 49.95 -68.45 -13.69
C PRO A 188 49.08 -67.23 -13.39
N LEU A 189 48.09 -67.41 -12.51
CA LEU A 189 47.15 -66.37 -12.09
C LEU A 189 47.85 -65.35 -11.16
N GLU A 190 47.76 -64.06 -11.50
CA GLU A 190 48.21 -62.98 -10.62
C GLU A 190 47.13 -62.66 -9.56
N GLU A 191 47.23 -63.30 -8.39
CA GLU A 191 46.22 -63.19 -7.31
C GLU A 191 45.90 -61.73 -6.92
N GLU A 192 46.92 -60.89 -6.76
CA GLU A 192 46.77 -59.51 -6.29
C GLU A 192 46.03 -58.63 -7.31
N LEU A 193 46.31 -58.84 -8.61
CA LEU A 193 45.63 -58.14 -9.70
C LEU A 193 44.17 -58.61 -9.82
N CYS A 194 43.90 -59.91 -9.73
CA CYS A 194 42.54 -60.44 -9.73
C CYS A 194 41.71 -59.89 -8.56
N ILE A 195 42.30 -59.77 -7.36
CA ILE A 195 41.63 -59.19 -6.19
C ILE A 195 41.28 -57.73 -6.43
N GLU A 196 42.25 -56.92 -6.89
CA GLU A 196 42.04 -55.48 -7.09
C GLU A 196 41.00 -55.21 -8.18
N VAL A 197 41.08 -55.93 -9.31
CA VAL A 197 40.12 -55.82 -10.43
C VAL A 197 38.73 -56.24 -9.98
N THR A 198 38.60 -57.36 -9.25
CA THR A 198 37.31 -57.85 -8.76
C THR A 198 36.68 -56.88 -7.75
N GLN A 199 37.47 -56.30 -6.83
CA GLN A 199 37.00 -55.28 -5.90
C GLN A 199 36.53 -54.00 -6.61
N LYS A 200 37.32 -53.51 -7.57
CA LYS A 200 36.99 -52.31 -8.35
C LYS A 200 35.73 -52.52 -9.19
N LEU A 201 35.60 -53.68 -9.84
CA LEU A 201 34.40 -54.07 -10.58
C LEU A 201 33.17 -54.10 -9.67
N PHE A 202 33.26 -54.75 -8.53
CA PHE A 202 32.13 -54.88 -7.61
C PHE A 202 31.65 -53.51 -7.08
N ARG A 203 32.56 -52.60 -6.72
CA ARG A 203 32.22 -51.23 -6.33
C ARG A 203 31.56 -50.45 -7.48
N LEU A 204 32.05 -50.62 -8.71
CA LEU A 204 31.50 -49.97 -9.88
C LEU A 204 30.09 -50.50 -10.21
N PHE A 205 29.86 -51.81 -10.05
CA PHE A 205 28.54 -52.43 -10.16
C PHE A 205 27.55 -51.84 -9.16
N GLN A 206 27.93 -51.73 -7.88
CA GLN A 206 27.07 -51.13 -6.86
C GLN A 206 26.75 -49.67 -7.18
N LYS A 207 27.76 -48.88 -7.57
CA LYS A 207 27.56 -47.48 -7.96
C LYS A 207 26.58 -47.35 -9.13
N ILE A 208 26.79 -48.10 -10.22
CA ILE A 208 25.90 -48.06 -11.39
C ILE A 208 24.49 -48.52 -10.99
N HIS A 209 24.35 -49.56 -10.18
CA HIS A 209 23.06 -50.03 -9.71
C HIS A 209 22.29 -48.95 -8.95
N THR A 210 22.93 -48.28 -7.97
CA THR A 210 22.29 -47.18 -7.23
C THR A 210 21.90 -46.01 -8.14
N LEU A 211 22.73 -45.65 -9.12
CA LEU A 211 22.40 -44.61 -10.08
C LEU A 211 21.22 -45.02 -10.98
N LEU A 212 21.15 -46.28 -11.40
CA LEU A 212 20.06 -46.82 -12.20
C LEU A 212 18.73 -46.84 -11.42
N GLU A 213 18.78 -47.06 -10.10
CA GLU A 213 17.63 -46.96 -9.19
C GLU A 213 17.13 -45.51 -9.08
N THR A 214 18.02 -44.50 -9.02
CA THR A 214 17.59 -43.09 -9.05
C THR A 214 16.85 -42.72 -10.35
N LEU A 215 17.03 -43.52 -11.41
CA LEU A 215 16.34 -43.36 -12.69
C LEU A 215 15.16 -44.34 -12.83
N SER A 216 14.73 -45.03 -11.77
CA SER A 216 13.72 -46.10 -11.87
C SER A 216 12.40 -45.66 -12.47
N GLU A 217 11.98 -44.45 -12.13
CA GLU A 217 10.68 -43.86 -12.51
C GLU A 217 10.65 -43.37 -13.97
N LEU A 218 11.81 -43.23 -14.62
CA LEU A 218 11.92 -42.76 -15.99
C LEU A 218 11.74 -43.93 -16.98
N ASP A 219 10.58 -43.98 -17.64
CA ASP A 219 10.34 -44.94 -18.72
C ASP A 219 10.87 -44.39 -20.06
N SER A 220 12.17 -44.58 -20.29
CA SER A 220 12.86 -44.19 -21.52
C SER A 220 13.48 -45.40 -22.22
N GLN A 221 13.35 -45.46 -23.55
CA GLN A 221 13.98 -46.50 -24.37
C GLN A 221 15.51 -46.56 -24.16
N SER A 222 16.17 -45.41 -23.98
CA SER A 222 17.61 -45.35 -23.70
C SER A 222 17.96 -46.01 -22.37
N LEU A 223 17.13 -45.83 -21.34
CA LEU A 223 17.34 -46.45 -20.04
C LEU A 223 17.12 -47.97 -20.11
N HIS A 224 16.16 -48.44 -20.90
CA HIS A 224 15.98 -49.87 -21.16
C HIS A 224 17.21 -50.49 -21.84
N HIS A 225 17.82 -49.79 -22.80
CA HIS A 225 19.08 -50.25 -23.41
C HIS A 225 20.20 -50.34 -22.37
N ILE A 226 20.38 -49.31 -21.53
CA ILE A 226 21.38 -49.32 -20.46
C ILE A 226 21.12 -50.45 -19.45
N ARG A 227 19.87 -50.69 -19.06
CA ARG A 227 19.49 -51.80 -18.17
C ARG A 227 19.82 -53.15 -18.76
N ASN A 228 19.50 -53.36 -20.04
CA ASN A 228 19.81 -54.60 -20.73
C ASN A 228 21.31 -54.84 -20.84
N ASP A 229 22.07 -53.78 -21.18
CA ASP A 229 23.53 -53.84 -21.23
C ASP A 229 24.13 -54.14 -19.85
N PHE A 230 23.61 -53.51 -18.80
CA PHE A 230 24.02 -53.77 -17.41
C PHE A 230 23.77 -55.22 -17.00
N LEU A 231 22.60 -55.78 -17.34
CA LEU A 231 22.27 -57.18 -17.08
C LEU A 231 23.22 -58.13 -17.83
N GLY A 232 23.56 -57.81 -19.08
CA GLY A 232 24.53 -58.58 -19.85
C GLY A 232 25.92 -58.57 -19.20
N ILE A 233 26.43 -57.41 -18.79
CA ILE A 233 27.74 -57.30 -18.14
C ILE A 233 27.72 -57.95 -16.75
N SER A 234 26.60 -57.87 -16.03
CA SER A 234 26.41 -58.58 -14.74
C SER A 234 26.53 -60.10 -14.91
N GLN A 235 25.97 -60.66 -15.98
CA GLN A 235 26.11 -62.08 -16.30
C GLN A 235 27.57 -62.44 -16.64
N GLU A 236 28.28 -61.63 -17.43
CA GLU A 236 29.71 -61.84 -17.73
C GLU A 236 30.57 -61.81 -16.44
N PHE A 237 30.28 -60.88 -15.53
CA PHE A 237 30.95 -60.80 -14.24
C PHE A 237 30.66 -62.03 -13.37
N GLN A 238 29.41 -62.49 -13.32
CA GLN A 238 29.06 -63.73 -12.61
C GLN A 238 29.78 -64.96 -13.18
N ILE A 239 29.97 -65.04 -14.50
CA ILE A 239 30.76 -66.12 -15.12
C ILE A 239 32.22 -66.03 -14.67
N SER A 240 32.79 -64.83 -14.67
CA SER A 240 34.18 -64.61 -14.24
C SER A 240 34.39 -64.95 -12.76
N LEU A 241 33.42 -64.60 -11.89
CA LEU A 241 33.43 -64.98 -10.48
C LEU A 241 33.32 -66.50 -10.29
N LYS A 242 32.48 -67.19 -11.08
CA LYS A 242 32.39 -68.65 -11.04
C LYS A 242 33.71 -69.30 -11.43
N LEU A 243 34.36 -68.81 -12.49
CA LEU A 243 35.64 -69.34 -12.95
C LEU A 243 36.76 -69.10 -11.92
N LEU A 244 36.80 -67.92 -11.29
CA LEU A 244 37.71 -67.65 -10.15
C LEU A 244 37.41 -68.55 -8.94
N THR A 245 36.13 -68.84 -8.69
CA THR A 245 35.72 -69.77 -7.61
C THR A 245 36.20 -71.19 -7.92
N ASP A 246 36.06 -71.65 -9.17
CA ASP A 246 36.53 -72.97 -9.58
C ASP A 246 38.06 -73.09 -9.48
N ILE A 247 38.81 -72.05 -9.89
CA ILE A 247 40.28 -71.99 -9.78
C ILE A 247 40.72 -72.00 -8.30
N THR A 248 40.07 -71.20 -7.45
CA THR A 248 40.38 -71.15 -6.00
C THR A 248 40.02 -72.45 -5.29
N LEU A 249 38.99 -73.17 -5.74
CA LEU A 249 38.66 -74.50 -5.22
C LEU A 249 39.69 -75.56 -5.64
N GLN A 250 40.21 -75.49 -6.87
CA GLN A 250 41.26 -76.39 -7.36
C GLN A 250 42.62 -76.14 -6.67
N HIS A 251 42.91 -74.89 -6.31
CA HIS A 251 44.17 -74.46 -5.69
C HIS A 251 43.94 -73.82 -4.31
N THR A 252 43.31 -74.57 -3.39
CA THR A 252 42.82 -74.06 -2.10
C THR A 252 43.91 -73.52 -1.17
N THR A 253 45.16 -73.97 -1.34
CA THR A 253 46.32 -73.51 -0.55
C THR A 253 47.04 -72.30 -1.14
N ASP A 254 46.86 -72.03 -2.43
CA ASP A 254 47.70 -71.08 -3.17
C ASP A 254 47.07 -69.67 -3.20
N TYR A 255 45.75 -69.54 -3.01
CA TYR A 255 45.00 -68.27 -3.15
C TYR A 255 44.00 -67.97 -2.01
N PRO A 256 44.43 -67.87 -0.74
CA PRO A 256 43.54 -67.66 0.40
C PRO A 256 42.89 -66.27 0.43
N LYS A 257 43.54 -65.23 -0.13
CA LYS A 257 43.01 -63.87 -0.10
C LYS A 257 41.89 -63.71 -1.11
N LEU A 258 42.03 -64.30 -2.30
CA LEU A 258 40.99 -64.33 -3.32
C LEU A 258 39.75 -65.08 -2.83
N ALA A 259 39.91 -66.21 -2.12
CA ALA A 259 38.80 -66.94 -1.53
C ALA A 259 38.01 -66.10 -0.51
N SER A 260 38.70 -65.34 0.36
CA SER A 260 38.05 -64.43 1.31
C SER A 260 37.24 -63.33 0.63
N LEU A 261 37.78 -62.75 -0.44
CA LEU A 261 37.12 -61.71 -1.22
C LEU A 261 35.84 -62.23 -1.89
N LEU A 262 35.93 -63.41 -2.52
CA LEU A 262 34.79 -64.03 -3.17
C LEU A 262 33.67 -64.29 -2.16
N THR A 263 34.00 -64.81 -0.96
CA THR A 263 33.01 -64.98 0.10
C THR A 263 32.38 -63.66 0.54
N ASP A 264 33.15 -62.58 0.67
CA ASP A 264 32.62 -61.26 1.06
C ASP A 264 31.65 -60.71 -0.01
N ILE A 265 32.02 -60.82 -1.28
CA ILE A 265 31.19 -60.41 -2.42
C ILE A 265 29.90 -61.25 -2.47
N PHE A 266 29.96 -62.57 -2.28
CA PHE A 266 28.77 -63.43 -2.25
C PHE A 266 27.84 -63.14 -1.06
N HIS A 267 28.37 -62.69 0.08
CA HIS A 267 27.54 -62.24 1.20
C HIS A 267 26.84 -60.91 0.90
N GLN A 268 27.51 -59.99 0.21
CA GLN A 268 26.96 -58.68 -0.13
C GLN A 268 25.98 -58.71 -1.32
N ILE A 269 26.07 -59.71 -2.19
CA ILE A 269 25.12 -59.94 -3.31
C ILE A 269 23.80 -60.58 -2.83
N LYS A 270 23.76 -61.18 -1.63
CA LYS A 270 22.52 -61.67 -1.01
C LYS A 270 21.70 -60.51 -0.40
N ILE A 271 21.18 -59.64 -1.26
CA ILE A 271 20.02 -58.77 -1.03
C ILE A 271 19.15 -58.87 -2.27
#